data_AF-A0A954U5C8-F1
#
_entry.id   AF-A0A954U5C8-F1
#
_cell.length_a   1.000
_cell.length_b   1.000
_cell.length_c   1.000
_cell.angle_alpha   90.00
_cell.angle_beta   90.00
_cell.angle_gamma   90.00
#
_symmetry.space_group_name_H-M   'P 1'
#
loop_
_entity.id
_entity.type
_entity.pdbx_description
1 polymer ?
#
loop_
_entity_poly.entity_id
_entity_poly.type
_entity_poly.pdbx_seq_one_letter_code
_entity_poly.pdbx_strand_id
1 'polypeptide(L)'
;PIVGAITVYLAWRFFDVPPVMGAIAVPLVFVFTLIAANSTALTAITPTGALGKLTQLTFGVLAPGNIKTNLMTAGITGEVAGHASNLLMDIKPGYMLGGKPRHQAIGHVLGIVAGALAAVPVFYFAFLKNNINNLASDTYPMPAAQIWKAVAELLTEGISNLPVSAAWAALIAALLGILFEAIN
;
A
#
# COMPACT_ATOMS: atom_id res chain seq x y z
N PRO A 1 15.04 -0.64 11.39
CA PRO A 1 14.96 0.63 12.18
C PRO A 1 15.35 1.87 11.35
N ILE A 2 16.54 1.92 10.74
CA ILE A 2 17.03 3.09 9.99
C ILE A 2 16.15 3.40 8.77
N VAL A 3 15.88 2.41 7.93
CA VAL A 3 15.02 2.59 6.74
C VAL A 3 13.62 3.05 7.12
N GLY A 4 13.04 2.48 8.19
CA GLY A 4 11.75 2.93 8.71
C GLY A 4 11.77 4.39 9.18
N ALA A 5 12.81 4.83 9.87
CA ALA A 5 12.97 6.23 10.27
C ALA A 5 13.09 7.18 9.07
N ILE A 6 13.81 6.77 8.03
CA ILE A 6 13.91 7.51 6.76
C ILE A 6 12.52 7.60 6.10
N THR A 7 11.78 6.49 6.03
CA THR A 7 10.42 6.48 5.47
C THR A 7 9.49 7.43 6.23
N VAL A 8 9.54 7.44 7.57
CA VAL A 8 8.76 8.36 8.40
C VAL A 8 9.16 9.82 8.15
N TYR A 9 10.45 10.11 8.05
CA TYR A 9 10.94 11.45 7.73
C TYR A 9 10.47 11.92 6.34
N LEU A 10 10.54 11.07 5.32
CA LEU A 10 10.08 11.38 3.97
C LEU A 10 8.55 11.58 3.94
N ALA A 11 7.79 10.73 4.63
CA ALA A 11 6.34 10.86 4.75
C ALA A 11 5.95 12.20 5.41
N TRP A 12 6.67 12.60 6.45
CA TRP A 12 6.47 13.90 7.09
C TRP A 12 6.82 15.06 6.15
N ARG A 13 7.99 14.99 5.49
CA ARG A 13 8.52 16.11 4.69
C ARG A 13 7.77 16.38 3.40
N PHE A 14 7.26 15.33 2.73
CA PHE A 14 6.64 15.44 1.42
C PHE A 14 5.11 15.36 1.45
N PHE A 15 4.54 14.78 2.52
CA PHE A 15 3.11 14.47 2.57
C PHE A 15 2.40 14.95 3.83
N ASP A 16 3.09 15.72 4.69
CA ASP A 16 2.56 16.27 5.94
C ASP A 16 2.04 15.20 6.92
N VAL A 17 2.55 13.97 6.84
CA VAL A 17 2.19 12.90 7.77
C VAL A 17 2.81 13.18 9.13
N PRO A 18 2.04 13.29 10.23
CA PRO A 18 2.62 13.53 11.54
C PRO A 18 3.63 12.42 11.91
N PRO A 19 4.83 12.74 12.43
CA PRO A 19 5.86 11.73 12.69
C PRO A 19 5.40 10.62 13.64
N VAL A 20 4.51 10.92 14.59
CA VAL A 20 3.90 9.93 15.50
C VAL A 20 3.05 8.92 14.71
N MET A 21 2.25 9.39 13.75
CA MET A 21 1.46 8.53 12.87
C MET A 21 2.35 7.66 12.00
N GLY A 22 3.44 8.23 11.47
CA GLY A 22 4.45 7.45 10.75
C GLY A 22 5.12 6.39 11.62
N ALA A 23 5.45 6.70 12.88
CA ALA A 23 6.04 5.73 13.79
C ALA A 23 5.10 4.57 14.13
N ILE A 24 3.80 4.84 14.31
CA ILE A 24 2.76 3.81 14.50
C ILE A 24 2.54 2.98 13.23
N ALA A 25 2.69 3.59 12.05
CA ALA A 25 2.57 2.89 10.78
C ALA A 25 3.64 1.79 10.62
N VAL A 26 4.87 1.98 11.13
CA VAL A 26 5.97 1.04 10.90
C VAL A 26 5.68 -0.38 11.43
N PRO A 27 5.24 -0.58 12.69
CA PRO A 27 4.80 -1.90 13.17
C PRO A 27 3.61 -2.47 12.37
N LEU A 28 2.64 -1.62 12.00
CA LEU A 28 1.45 -2.05 11.27
C LEU A 28 1.81 -2.58 9.87
N VAL A 29 2.69 -1.86 9.17
CA VAL A 29 3.23 -2.26 7.86
C VAL A 29 3.92 -3.62 7.96
N PHE A 30 4.68 -3.87 9.02
CA PHE A 30 5.33 -5.17 9.23
C PHE A 30 4.31 -6.31 9.32
N VAL A 31 3.25 -6.13 10.13
CA VAL A 31 2.17 -7.13 10.26
C VAL A 31 1.49 -7.38 8.91
N PHE A 32 1.08 -6.33 8.22
CA PHE A 32 0.42 -6.47 6.91
C PHE A 32 1.33 -7.06 5.83
N THR A 33 2.62 -6.77 5.88
CA THR A 33 3.60 -7.38 4.98
C THR A 33 3.71 -8.89 5.20
N LEU A 34 3.67 -9.37 6.45
CA LEU A 34 3.66 -10.81 6.73
C LEU A 34 2.40 -11.49 6.18
N ILE A 35 1.23 -10.85 6.31
CA ILE A 35 -0.02 -11.36 5.72
C ILE A 35 0.08 -11.39 4.20
N ALA A 36 0.62 -10.32 3.58
CA ALA A 36 0.83 -10.24 2.13
C ALA A 36 1.75 -11.35 1.62
N ALA A 37 2.87 -11.54 2.29
CA ALA A 37 3.89 -12.54 1.96
C ALA A 37 3.30 -13.96 2.03
N ASN A 38 2.56 -14.29 3.09
CA ASN A 38 1.91 -15.59 3.22
C ASN A 38 0.85 -15.82 2.13
N SER A 39 -0.02 -14.84 1.90
CA SER A 39 -1.02 -14.91 0.84
C SER A 39 -0.37 -15.10 -0.54
N THR A 40 0.71 -14.36 -0.80
CA THR A 40 1.47 -14.48 -2.06
C THR A 40 2.12 -15.85 -2.19
N ALA A 41 2.71 -16.39 -1.12
CA ALA A 41 3.34 -17.70 -1.14
C ALA A 41 2.34 -18.83 -1.42
N LEU A 42 1.12 -18.74 -0.89
CA LEU A 42 0.08 -19.77 -1.06
C LEU A 42 -0.69 -19.65 -2.37
N THR A 43 -0.91 -18.43 -2.87
CA THR A 43 -1.85 -18.17 -3.98
C THR A 43 -1.21 -17.56 -5.21
N ALA A 44 0.07 -17.18 -5.15
CA ALA A 44 0.76 -16.35 -6.14
C ALA A 44 0.12 -14.96 -6.35
N ILE A 45 -0.78 -14.52 -5.46
CA ILE A 45 -1.43 -13.21 -5.51
C ILE A 45 -1.06 -12.38 -4.28
N THR A 46 -0.63 -11.14 -4.50
CA THR A 46 -0.36 -10.18 -3.43
C THR A 46 -1.56 -9.25 -3.22
N PRO A 47 -2.20 -9.25 -2.02
CA PRO A 47 -3.40 -8.47 -1.75
C PRO A 47 -3.11 -7.00 -1.43
N THR A 48 -2.25 -6.33 -2.20
CA THR A 48 -1.76 -4.96 -1.94
C THR A 48 -2.91 -3.96 -1.77
N GLY A 49 -3.91 -4.04 -2.65
CA GLY A 49 -5.06 -3.15 -2.61
C GLY A 49 -6.01 -3.38 -1.43
N ALA A 50 -6.02 -4.57 -0.84
CA ALA A 50 -6.82 -4.86 0.36
C ALA A 50 -6.09 -4.41 1.62
N LEU A 51 -4.79 -4.69 1.73
CA LEU A 51 -3.94 -4.25 2.84
C LEU A 51 -3.83 -2.72 2.92
N GLY A 52 -3.79 -2.05 1.75
CA GLY A 52 -3.91 -0.60 1.66
C GLY A 52 -5.19 -0.10 2.33
N LYS A 53 -6.35 -0.68 1.99
CA LYS A 53 -7.65 -0.29 2.57
C LYS A 53 -7.76 -0.60 4.07
N LEU A 54 -7.15 -1.68 4.55
CA LEU A 54 -7.05 -1.93 6.00
C LEU A 54 -6.24 -0.85 6.70
N THR A 55 -5.14 -0.41 6.10
CA THR A 55 -4.37 0.74 6.62
C THR A 55 -5.21 2.02 6.59
N GLN A 56 -5.96 2.26 5.50
CA GLN A 56 -6.89 3.40 5.43
C GLN A 56 -7.96 3.33 6.54
N LEU A 57 -8.47 2.15 6.88
CA LEU A 57 -9.40 1.99 7.99
C LEU A 57 -8.75 2.35 9.34
N THR A 58 -7.54 1.84 9.59
CA THR A 58 -6.79 2.16 10.82
C THR A 58 -6.52 3.66 10.95
N PHE A 59 -6.03 4.30 9.88
CA PHE A 59 -5.72 5.74 9.91
C PHE A 59 -6.96 6.64 9.80
N GLY A 60 -8.10 6.13 9.34
CA GLY A 60 -9.38 6.84 9.44
C GLY A 60 -9.82 7.05 10.89
N VAL A 61 -9.49 6.11 11.78
CA VAL A 61 -9.72 6.22 13.23
C VAL A 61 -8.62 7.02 13.92
N LEU A 62 -7.36 6.76 13.60
CA LEU A 62 -6.22 7.39 14.28
C LEU A 62 -6.02 8.85 13.90
N ALA A 63 -6.33 9.24 12.66
CA ALA A 63 -6.15 10.59 12.13
C ALA A 63 -7.43 11.06 11.41
N PRO A 64 -8.55 11.24 12.14
CA PRO A 64 -9.82 11.64 11.54
C PRO A 64 -9.69 13.00 10.84
N GLY A 65 -10.35 13.15 9.69
CA GLY A 65 -10.29 14.35 8.85
C GLY A 65 -8.98 14.53 8.05
N ASN A 66 -7.97 13.67 8.20
CA ASN A 66 -6.70 13.81 7.49
C ASN A 66 -6.54 12.81 6.32
N ILE A 67 -7.13 13.16 5.18
CA ILE A 67 -7.09 12.35 3.95
C ILE A 67 -5.65 12.09 3.48
N LYS A 68 -4.76 13.09 3.56
CA LYS A 68 -3.35 12.94 3.16
C LYS A 68 -2.66 11.87 3.99
N THR A 69 -2.79 11.93 5.32
CA THR A 69 -2.20 10.94 6.22
C THR A 69 -2.76 9.56 5.89
N ASN A 70 -4.08 9.43 5.82
CA ASN A 70 -4.76 8.17 5.51
C ASN A 70 -4.26 7.53 4.21
N LEU A 71 -4.27 8.29 3.11
CA LEU A 71 -3.91 7.80 1.78
C LEU A 71 -2.43 7.47 1.68
N MET A 72 -1.56 8.32 2.23
CA MET A 72 -0.11 8.16 2.09
C MET A 72 0.43 7.04 2.98
N THR A 73 -0.07 6.89 4.21
CA THR A 73 0.31 5.73 5.04
C THR A 73 -0.16 4.42 4.41
N ALA A 74 -1.34 4.40 3.79
CA ALA A 74 -1.85 3.23 3.08
C ALA A 74 -1.04 2.90 1.82
N GLY A 75 -0.62 3.91 1.06
CA GLY A 75 0.27 3.75 -0.08
C GLY A 75 1.61 3.15 0.33
N ILE A 76 2.23 3.68 1.39
CA ILE A 76 3.49 3.16 1.93
C ILE A 76 3.34 1.69 2.35
N THR A 77 2.26 1.31 3.05
CA THR A 77 1.99 -0.09 3.38
C THR A 77 1.90 -0.95 2.13
N GLY A 78 1.14 -0.50 1.13
CA GLY A 78 0.96 -1.22 -0.12
C GLY A 78 2.29 -1.50 -0.83
N GLU A 79 3.12 -0.47 -0.99
CA GLU A 79 4.41 -0.60 -1.66
C GLU A 79 5.38 -1.51 -0.89
N VAL A 80 5.44 -1.39 0.45
CA VAL A 80 6.31 -2.25 1.27
C VAL A 80 5.85 -3.71 1.19
N ALA A 81 4.54 -3.97 1.31
CA ALA A 81 3.99 -5.31 1.18
C ALA A 81 4.22 -5.89 -0.22
N GLY A 82 3.98 -5.09 -1.27
CA GLY A 82 4.17 -5.47 -2.67
C GLY A 82 5.61 -5.83 -3.00
N HIS A 83 6.57 -4.97 -2.63
CA HIS A 83 7.99 -5.24 -2.87
C HIS A 83 8.52 -6.42 -2.07
N ALA A 84 8.06 -6.62 -0.83
CA ALA A 84 8.44 -7.78 -0.04
C ALA A 84 7.91 -9.09 -0.66
N SER A 85 6.67 -9.08 -1.15
CA SER A 85 6.09 -10.21 -1.88
C SER A 85 6.81 -10.51 -3.20
N ASN A 86 7.14 -9.49 -4.00
CA ASN A 86 7.90 -9.68 -5.24
C ASN A 86 9.30 -10.28 -4.98
N LEU A 87 9.98 -9.81 -3.92
CA LEU A 87 11.25 -10.38 -3.49
C LEU A 87 11.15 -11.89 -3.21
N LEU A 88 10.05 -12.34 -2.58
CA LEU A 88 9.81 -13.76 -2.32
C LEU A 88 9.61 -14.56 -3.62
N MET A 89 8.84 -13.99 -4.56
CA MET A 89 8.55 -14.63 -5.84
C MET A 89 9.77 -14.70 -6.78
N ASP A 90 10.71 -13.78 -6.66
CA ASP A 90 11.89 -13.73 -7.52
C ASP A 90 13.09 -14.49 -6.93
N ILE A 91 13.41 -14.23 -5.66
CA ILE A 91 14.65 -14.75 -5.05
C ILE A 91 14.65 -16.27 -4.96
N LYS A 92 13.52 -16.87 -4.57
CA LYS A 92 13.47 -18.33 -4.35
C LYS A 92 13.58 -19.11 -5.67
N PRO A 93 12.77 -18.83 -6.71
CA PRO A 93 12.96 -19.46 -8.02
C PRO A 93 14.29 -19.11 -8.66
N GLY A 94 14.71 -17.84 -8.57
CA GLY A 94 16.00 -17.41 -9.10
C GLY A 94 17.18 -18.17 -8.47
N TYR A 95 17.10 -18.45 -7.16
CA TYR A 95 18.07 -19.31 -6.48
C TYR A 95 18.02 -20.76 -6.95
N MET A 96 16.83 -21.33 -7.15
CA MET A 96 16.66 -22.68 -7.68
C MET A 96 17.23 -22.85 -9.09
N LEU A 97 17.29 -21.77 -9.87
CA LEU A 97 17.91 -21.71 -11.20
C LEU A 97 19.42 -21.38 -11.16
N GLY A 98 20.04 -21.34 -9.97
CA GLY A 98 21.48 -21.09 -9.80
C GLY A 98 21.87 -19.62 -9.59
N GLY A 99 20.91 -18.70 -9.50
CA GLY A 99 21.15 -17.29 -9.23
C GLY A 99 21.55 -17.02 -7.78
N LYS A 100 22.49 -16.10 -7.55
CA LYS A 100 22.91 -15.71 -6.20
C LYS A 100 21.89 -14.75 -5.56
N PRO A 101 21.26 -15.07 -4.41
CA PRO A 101 20.22 -14.24 -3.79
C PRO A 101 20.64 -12.80 -3.53
N ARG A 102 21.90 -12.60 -3.12
CA ARG A 102 22.46 -11.26 -2.88
C ARG A 102 22.49 -10.39 -4.14
N HIS A 103 22.74 -10.99 -5.30
CA HIS A 103 22.80 -10.24 -6.57
C HIS A 103 21.39 -9.86 -7.01
N GLN A 104 20.41 -10.74 -6.81
CA GLN A 104 19.00 -10.47 -7.09
C GLN A 104 18.47 -9.33 -6.21
N ALA A 105 18.77 -9.35 -4.91
CA ALA A 105 18.38 -8.27 -4.00
C ALA A 105 19.01 -6.91 -4.38
N ILE A 106 20.30 -6.88 -4.74
CA ILE A 106 20.95 -5.68 -5.25
C ILE A 106 20.29 -5.23 -6.57
N GLY A 107 19.96 -6.19 -7.44
CA GLY A 107 19.24 -5.94 -8.70
C GLY A 107 17.90 -5.24 -8.48
N HIS A 108 17.11 -5.67 -7.49
CA HIS A 108 15.86 -4.96 -7.15
C HIS A 108 16.11 -3.55 -6.64
N VAL A 109 17.11 -3.32 -5.78
CA VAL A 109 17.43 -1.96 -5.31
C VAL A 109 17.83 -1.05 -6.47
N LEU A 110 18.68 -1.53 -7.38
CA LEU A 110 19.06 -0.77 -8.58
C LEU A 110 17.86 -0.55 -9.51
N GLY A 111 17.01 -1.57 -9.68
CA GLY A 111 15.79 -1.51 -10.47
C GLY A 111 14.79 -0.49 -9.93
N ILE A 112 14.63 -0.38 -8.61
CA ILE A 112 13.78 0.63 -7.97
C ILE A 112 14.30 2.03 -8.28
N VAL A 113 15.61 2.27 -8.17
CA VAL A 113 16.22 3.58 -8.47
C VAL A 113 16.06 3.94 -9.95
N ALA A 114 16.42 3.02 -10.85
CA ALA A 114 16.27 3.23 -12.29
C ALA A 114 14.80 3.44 -12.69
N GLY A 115 13.91 2.63 -12.13
CA GLY A 115 12.46 2.72 -12.32
C GLY A 115 11.92 4.07 -11.85
N ALA A 116 12.31 4.54 -10.67
CA ALA A 116 11.90 5.86 -10.17
C ALA A 116 12.41 7.00 -11.07
N LEU A 117 13.66 6.94 -11.51
CA LEU A 117 14.25 7.96 -12.39
C LEU A 117 13.61 7.99 -13.78
N ALA A 118 13.09 6.87 -14.27
CA ALA A 118 12.39 6.81 -15.55
C ALA A 118 10.90 7.14 -15.42
N ALA A 119 10.22 6.56 -14.42
CA ALA A 119 8.77 6.70 -14.25
C ALA A 119 8.35 8.13 -13.91
N VAL A 120 9.12 8.85 -13.08
CA VAL A 120 8.76 10.23 -12.69
C VAL A 120 8.75 11.20 -13.88
N PRO A 121 9.80 11.29 -14.72
CA PRO A 121 9.76 12.13 -15.93
C PRO A 121 8.68 11.68 -16.91
N VAL A 122 8.55 10.37 -17.15
CA VAL A 122 7.53 9.85 -18.08
C VAL A 122 6.14 10.26 -17.62
N PHE A 123 5.81 10.08 -16.34
CA PHE A 123 4.53 10.49 -15.78
C PHE A 123 4.32 12.00 -15.90
N TYR A 124 5.35 12.79 -15.60
CA TYR A 124 5.29 14.25 -15.71
C TYR A 124 5.01 14.72 -17.14
N PHE A 125 5.78 14.23 -18.12
CA PHE A 125 5.62 14.64 -19.52
C PHE A 125 4.34 14.12 -20.16
N ALA A 126 3.91 12.91 -19.81
CA ALA A 126 2.70 12.32 -20.37
C ALA A 126 1.42 12.94 -19.79
N PHE A 127 1.39 13.22 -18.48
CA PHE A 127 0.13 13.56 -17.80
C PHE A 127 0.12 14.93 -17.13
N LEU A 128 1.24 15.44 -16.63
CA LEU A 128 1.26 16.67 -15.81
C LEU A 128 1.63 17.94 -16.60
N LYS A 129 2.51 17.83 -17.61
CA LYS A 129 3.11 19.00 -18.30
C LYS A 129 2.07 19.91 -18.95
N ASN A 130 1.09 19.32 -19.65
CA ASN A 130 0.18 20.09 -20.50
C ASN A 130 -1.08 20.53 -19.76
N ASN A 131 -1.69 19.65 -18.97
CA ASN A 131 -2.88 19.98 -18.20
C ASN A 131 -3.12 18.98 -17.06
N ILE A 132 -2.85 19.39 -15.82
CA ILE A 132 -3.05 18.58 -14.61
C ILE A 132 -4.53 18.26 -14.40
N ASN A 133 -5.45 19.13 -14.84
CA ASN A 133 -6.89 18.96 -14.67
C ASN A 133 -7.46 17.82 -15.52
N ASN A 134 -6.67 17.28 -16.46
CA ASN A 134 -7.08 16.11 -17.22
C ASN A 134 -6.93 14.80 -16.41
N LEU A 135 -6.28 14.83 -15.24
CA LEU A 135 -6.25 13.67 -14.34
C LEU A 135 -7.62 13.45 -13.71
N ALA A 136 -8.01 12.19 -13.59
CA ALA A 136 -9.31 11.79 -13.07
C ALA A 136 -10.50 12.38 -13.88
N SER A 137 -10.30 12.60 -15.18
CA SER A 137 -11.30 13.03 -16.16
C SER A 137 -11.61 11.92 -17.18
N ASP A 138 -12.55 12.14 -18.09
CA ASP A 138 -12.85 11.17 -19.17
C ASP A 138 -11.64 10.85 -20.06
N THR A 139 -10.68 11.78 -20.16
CA THR A 139 -9.45 11.57 -20.93
C THR A 139 -8.46 10.66 -20.19
N TYR A 140 -8.29 10.89 -18.88
CA TYR A 140 -7.45 10.05 -18.02
C TYR A 140 -8.21 9.68 -16.73
N PRO A 141 -9.03 8.62 -16.76
CA PRO A 141 -9.97 8.33 -15.68
C PRO A 141 -9.31 7.92 -14.36
N MET A 142 -8.11 7.35 -14.39
CA MET A 142 -7.36 6.91 -13.20
C MET A 142 -8.21 6.13 -12.16
N PRO A 143 -8.96 5.08 -12.57
CA PRO A 143 -10.00 4.46 -11.75
C PRO A 143 -9.47 3.89 -10.43
N ALA A 144 -8.29 3.28 -10.45
CA ALA A 144 -7.66 2.76 -9.23
C ALA A 144 -7.36 3.88 -8.22
N ALA A 145 -6.81 5.01 -8.68
CA ALA A 145 -6.52 6.15 -7.81
C ALA A 145 -7.82 6.79 -7.26
N GLN A 146 -8.87 6.87 -8.08
CA GLN A 146 -10.17 7.37 -7.64
C GLN A 146 -10.78 6.49 -6.54
N ILE A 147 -10.68 5.16 -6.65
CA ILE A 147 -11.16 4.24 -5.61
C ILE A 147 -10.42 4.47 -4.29
N TRP A 148 -9.09 4.58 -4.34
CA TRP A 148 -8.29 4.81 -3.13
C TRP A 148 -8.59 6.16 -2.48
N LYS A 149 -8.78 7.20 -3.29
CA LYS A 149 -9.19 8.53 -2.83
C LYS A 149 -10.57 8.48 -2.17
N ALA A 150 -11.56 7.88 -2.84
CA ALA A 150 -12.92 7.80 -2.32
C ALA A 150 -13.00 7.03 -0.99
N VAL A 151 -12.22 5.95 -0.85
CA VAL A 151 -12.12 5.21 0.42
C VAL A 151 -11.48 6.07 1.51
N ALA A 152 -10.41 6.82 1.19
CA ALA A 152 -9.78 7.72 2.15
C ALA A 152 -10.75 8.83 2.61
N GLU A 153 -11.44 9.48 1.67
CA GLU A 153 -12.45 10.51 1.96
C GLU A 153 -13.53 9.96 2.91
N LEU A 154 -14.19 8.87 2.51
CA LEU A 154 -15.25 8.23 3.30
C LEU A 154 -14.79 7.87 4.72
N LEU A 155 -13.61 7.28 4.87
CA LEU A 155 -13.12 6.83 6.18
C LEU A 155 -12.66 7.98 7.07
N THR A 156 -12.17 9.08 6.49
CA THR A 156 -11.75 10.26 7.25
C THR A 156 -12.91 11.09 7.76
N GLU A 157 -14.08 11.03 7.11
CA GLU A 157 -15.32 11.63 7.61
C GLU A 157 -15.90 10.85 8.81
N GLY A 158 -15.41 9.64 9.06
CA GLY A 158 -15.75 8.81 10.22
C GLY A 158 -16.45 7.50 9.83
N ILE A 159 -16.21 6.45 10.62
CA ILE A 159 -16.78 5.11 10.37
C ILE A 159 -18.32 5.11 10.40
N SER A 160 -18.95 6.07 11.09
CA SER A 160 -20.40 6.24 11.08
C SER A 160 -20.97 6.59 9.70
N ASN A 161 -20.16 7.15 8.80
CA ASN A 161 -20.56 7.44 7.42
C ASN A 161 -20.41 6.23 6.50
N LEU A 162 -19.82 5.13 6.99
CA LEU A 162 -19.74 3.90 6.23
C LEU A 162 -21.15 3.32 6.07
N PRO A 163 -21.57 2.90 4.85
CA PRO A 163 -22.85 2.25 4.66
C PRO A 163 -23.00 1.07 5.62
N VAL A 164 -24.14 0.97 6.30
CA VAL A 164 -24.41 -0.11 7.28
C VAL A 164 -24.21 -1.49 6.65
N SER A 165 -24.56 -1.65 5.36
CA SER A 165 -24.29 -2.85 4.59
C SER A 165 -22.80 -3.20 4.47
N ALA A 166 -21.93 -2.21 4.29
CA ALA A 166 -20.48 -2.40 4.21
C ALA A 166 -19.89 -2.81 5.58
N ALA A 167 -20.40 -2.24 6.68
CA ALA A 167 -20.01 -2.65 8.03
C ALA A 167 -20.40 -4.10 8.33
N TRP A 168 -21.63 -4.50 8.00
CA TRP A 168 -22.07 -5.90 8.13
C TRP A 168 -21.28 -6.84 7.22
N ALA A 169 -21.00 -6.45 5.98
CA ALA A 169 -20.18 -7.24 5.07
C ALA A 169 -18.75 -7.47 5.63
N ALA A 170 -18.13 -6.43 6.18
CA ALA A 170 -16.83 -6.53 6.83
C ALA A 170 -16.86 -7.44 8.07
N LEU A 171 -17.90 -7.32 8.90
CA LEU A 171 -18.09 -8.18 10.07
C LEU A 171 -18.27 -9.65 9.68
N ILE A 172 -19.17 -9.93 8.72
CA ILE A 172 -19.43 -11.29 8.23
C ILE A 172 -18.17 -11.88 7.61
N ALA A 173 -17.44 -11.12 6.79
CA ALA A 173 -16.19 -11.58 6.20
C ALA A 173 -15.11 -11.87 7.26
N ALA A 174 -15.01 -11.04 8.31
CA ALA A 174 -14.09 -11.29 9.41
C ALA A 174 -14.46 -12.56 10.20
N LEU A 175 -15.74 -12.74 10.53
CA LEU A 175 -16.23 -13.93 11.24
C LEU A 175 -16.04 -15.20 10.41
N LEU A 176 -16.37 -15.18 9.12
CA LEU A 176 -16.15 -16.30 8.21
C LEU A 176 -14.66 -16.61 8.06
N GLY A 177 -13.80 -15.58 7.97
CA GLY A 177 -12.35 -15.77 7.92
C GLY A 177 -11.81 -16.48 9.16
N ILE A 178 -12.23 -16.05 10.35
CA ILE A 178 -11.87 -16.72 11.63
C ILE A 178 -12.40 -18.15 11.66
N LEU A 179 -13.64 -18.37 11.22
CA LEU A 179 -14.23 -19.69 11.18
C LEU A 179 -13.49 -20.63 10.23
N PHE A 180 -13.10 -20.16 9.05
CA PHE A 180 -12.29 -20.94 8.10
C PHE A 180 -10.93 -21.31 8.68
N GLU A 181 -10.25 -20.37 9.35
CA GLU A 181 -8.98 -20.66 10.02
C GLU A 181 -9.13 -21.66 11.17
N ALA A 182 -10.24 -21.59 11.92
CA ALA A 182 -10.48 -22.49 13.04
C ALA A 182 -10.85 -23.94 12.62
N ILE A 183 -11.29 -24.14 11.37
CA ILE A 183 -11.71 -25.44 10.83
C ILE A 183 -10.60 -26.11 10.01
N ASN A 184 -9.64 -25.34 9.48
CA ASN A 184 -8.44 -25.86 8.80
C ASN A 184 -7.39 -26.38 9.80
#